data_AF-A0A438F1F5-F1
#
_entry.id   AF-A0A438F1F5-F1
#
_cell.length_a   1.000
_cell.length_b   1.000
_cell.length_c   1.000
_cell.angle_alpha   90.00
_cell.angle_beta   90.00
_cell.angle_gamma   90.00
#
_symmetry.space_group_name_H-M   'P 1'
#
loop_
_entity.id
_entity.type
_entity.pdbx_description
1 polymer ?
#
loop_
_entity_poly.entity_id
_entity_poly.type
_entity_poly.pdbx_seq_one_letter_code
_entity_poly.pdbx_strand_id
1 'polypeptide(L)'
;MSSVKILEESSSANPLVLRLQQILTSCSRSIETGDLHKSGSSVSELVNYLDSISDAALSDTSNEESRNNALEVLSEIHLYICQPLLDQAVVDALSFELPKAVAKFACVSGKCLEIVESIVNQFVATCSPRDLIPIFCEVCLVKSI
;
A
#
# COMPACT_ATOMS: atom_id res chain seq x y z
N MET A 1 -10.14 -47.20 13.64
CA MET A 1 -11.14 -46.13 13.93
C MET A 1 -10.59 -45.37 15.11
N SER A 2 -10.14 -44.12 15.05
CA SER A 2 -10.58 -42.98 14.26
C SER A 2 -9.38 -42.11 13.87
N SER A 3 -9.39 -41.58 12.65
CA SER A 3 -8.38 -40.66 12.12
C SER A 3 -8.69 -39.23 12.60
N VAL A 4 -7.78 -38.61 13.34
CA VAL A 4 -7.76 -37.15 13.48
C VAL A 4 -6.89 -36.62 12.35
N LYS A 5 -7.53 -36.15 11.28
CA LYS A 5 -6.86 -35.32 10.27
C LYS A 5 -6.64 -33.95 10.89
N ILE A 6 -5.41 -33.67 11.31
CA ILE A 6 -4.98 -32.30 11.53
C ILE A 6 -4.76 -31.73 10.12
N LEU A 7 -5.65 -30.83 9.72
CA LEU A 7 -5.42 -29.98 8.56
C LEU A 7 -4.18 -29.13 8.89
N GLU A 8 -3.08 -29.41 8.20
CA GLU A 8 -2.05 -28.40 7.98
C GLU A 8 -2.66 -27.32 7.08
N GLU A 9 -3.10 -26.22 7.68
CA GLU A 9 -3.15 -24.92 7.01
C GLU A 9 -1.81 -24.23 7.25
N SER A 10 -0.79 -24.68 6.53
CA SER A 10 0.45 -23.93 6.35
C SER A 10 0.15 -22.78 5.38
N SER A 11 -0.31 -21.65 5.94
CA SER A 11 -0.42 -20.38 5.24
C SER A 11 0.95 -19.98 4.67
N SER A 12 1.21 -20.26 3.40
CA SER A 12 2.37 -19.71 2.69
C SER A 12 2.15 -18.21 2.53
N ALA A 13 2.63 -17.41 3.48
CA ALA A 13 2.56 -15.96 3.38
C ALA A 13 3.20 -15.50 2.07
N ASN A 14 2.47 -14.72 1.26
CA ASN A 14 2.93 -14.24 -0.03
C ASN A 14 4.27 -13.49 0.18
N PRO A 15 5.37 -13.88 -0.51
CA PRO A 15 6.67 -13.25 -0.33
C PRO A 15 6.64 -11.75 -0.62
N LEU A 16 5.73 -11.28 -1.48
CA LEU A 16 5.56 -9.87 -1.77
C LEU A 16 4.97 -9.11 -0.57
N VAL A 17 3.97 -9.70 0.08
CA VAL A 17 3.37 -9.16 1.30
C VAL A 17 4.40 -9.12 2.44
N LEU A 18 5.19 -10.18 2.60
CA LEU A 18 6.28 -10.20 3.59
C LEU A 18 7.31 -9.10 3.33
N ARG A 19 7.67 -8.86 2.07
CA ARG A 19 8.59 -7.78 1.71
C ARG A 19 7.99 -6.40 1.97
N LEU A 20 6.72 -6.20 1.62
CA LEU A 20 6.00 -4.97 1.93
C LEU A 20 6.02 -4.68 3.43
N GLN A 21 5.68 -5.67 4.27
CA GLN A 21 5.69 -5.51 5.74
C GLN A 21 7.05 -5.09 6.28
N GLN A 22 8.14 -5.63 5.73
CA GLN A 22 9.51 -5.22 6.09
C GLN A 22 9.78 -3.75 5.74
N ILE A 23 9.39 -3.31 4.55
CA ILE A 23 9.57 -1.92 4.09
C ILE A 23 8.74 -0.97 4.95
N LEU A 24 7.47 -1.30 5.21
CA LEU A 24 6.58 -0.50 6.08
C LEU A 24 7.13 -0.39 7.50
N THR A 25 7.65 -1.49 8.06
CA THR A 25 8.31 -1.48 9.37
C THR A 25 9.56 -0.57 9.37
N SER A 26 10.33 -0.58 8.28
CA SER A 26 11.49 0.32 8.12
C SER A 26 11.06 1.78 8.04
N CYS A 27 9.99 2.08 7.30
CA CYS A 27 9.39 3.42 7.24
C CYS A 27 8.99 3.88 8.64
N SER A 28 8.15 3.12 9.35
CA SER A 28 7.68 3.45 10.70
C SER A 28 8.84 3.77 11.63
N ARG A 29 9.82 2.86 11.71
CA ARG A 29 10.99 3.03 12.59
C ARG A 29 11.82 4.27 12.25
N SER A 30 12.09 4.50 10.97
CA SER A 30 12.91 5.64 10.55
C SER A 30 12.21 6.98 10.84
N ILE A 31 10.89 7.03 10.66
CA ILE A 31 10.06 8.20 11.00
C ILE A 31 10.01 8.43 12.51
N GLU A 32 9.77 7.39 13.30
CA GLU A 32 9.75 7.45 14.77
C GLU A 32 11.08 7.93 15.37
N THR A 33 12.20 7.53 14.76
CA THR A 33 13.54 8.00 15.18
C THR A 33 13.89 9.41 14.71
N GLY A 34 13.05 10.05 13.88
CA GLY A 34 13.29 11.37 13.32
C GLY A 34 14.44 11.43 12.30
N ASP A 35 14.91 10.28 11.80
CA ASP A 35 15.99 10.21 10.81
C ASP A 35 15.42 10.50 9.41
N LEU A 36 15.35 11.79 9.07
CA LEU A 36 14.77 12.27 7.81
C LEU A 36 15.40 11.62 6.56
N HIS A 37 16.71 11.34 6.60
CA HIS A 37 17.41 10.73 5.47
C HIS A 37 17.00 9.25 5.30
N LYS A 38 16.93 8.48 6.40
CA LYS A 38 16.45 7.09 6.34
C LYS A 38 14.95 7.00 6.05
N SER A 39 14.16 7.94 6.56
CA SER A 39 12.74 8.05 6.27
C SER A 39 12.52 8.25 4.79
N GLY A 40 13.17 9.26 4.18
CA GLY A 40 13.08 9.49 2.74
C GLY A 40 13.49 8.27 1.92
N SER A 41 14.62 7.63 2.27
CA SER A 41 15.09 6.41 1.59
C SER A 41 14.10 5.25 1.70
N SER A 42 13.50 5.02 2.88
CA SER A 42 12.55 3.93 3.09
C SER A 42 11.23 4.17 2.35
N VAL A 43 10.75 5.41 2.33
CA VAL A 43 9.56 5.79 1.56
C VAL A 43 9.80 5.66 0.06
N SER A 44 10.97 6.07 -0.45
CA SER A 44 11.33 5.83 -1.85
C SER A 44 11.42 4.34 -2.19
N GLU A 45 11.95 3.51 -1.29
CA GLU A 45 11.94 2.05 -1.46
C GLU A 45 10.50 1.50 -1.54
N LEU A 46 9.60 1.99 -0.69
CA LEU A 46 8.18 1.63 -0.74
C LEU A 46 7.56 1.98 -2.08
N VAL A 47 7.72 3.22 -2.56
CA VAL A 47 7.16 3.67 -3.84
C VAL A 47 7.68 2.82 -5.00
N ASN A 48 9.00 2.63 -5.08
CA ASN A 48 9.61 1.81 -6.14
C ASN A 48 9.12 0.36 -6.11
N TYR A 49 8.91 -0.19 -4.91
CA TYR A 49 8.42 -1.55 -4.75
C TYR A 49 6.97 -1.69 -5.26
N LEU A 50 6.11 -0.73 -4.92
CA LEU A 50 4.72 -0.70 -5.38
C LEU A 50 4.62 -0.47 -6.89
N ASP A 51 5.44 0.43 -7.42
CA ASP A 51 5.53 0.71 -8.85
C ASP A 51 5.88 -0.56 -9.64
N SER A 52 6.89 -1.31 -9.19
CA SER A 52 7.28 -2.57 -9.83
C SER A 52 6.14 -3.60 -9.85
N ILE A 53 5.31 -3.64 -8.81
CA ILE A 53 4.18 -4.59 -8.73
C ILE A 53 3.05 -4.13 -9.63
N SER A 54 2.70 -2.84 -9.61
CA SER A 54 1.67 -2.31 -10.50
C SER A 54 2.07 -2.47 -11.96
N ASP A 55 3.32 -2.19 -12.31
CA ASP A 55 3.80 -2.31 -13.69
C ASP A 55 3.76 -3.77 -14.16
N ALA A 56 4.14 -4.72 -13.30
CA ALA A 56 4.02 -6.14 -13.61
C ALA A 56 2.55 -6.56 -13.87
N ALA A 57 1.61 -6.10 -13.04
CA ALA A 57 0.19 -6.41 -13.19
C ALA A 57 -0.47 -5.72 -14.40
N LEU A 58 0.01 -4.53 -14.79
CA LEU A 58 -0.51 -3.78 -15.94
C LEU A 58 0.12 -4.22 -17.27
N SER A 59 1.37 -4.70 -17.25
CA SER A 59 2.08 -5.12 -18.46
C SER A 59 1.49 -6.38 -19.10
N ASP A 60 0.97 -7.30 -18.29
CA ASP A 60 0.30 -8.52 -18.76
C ASP A 60 -1.07 -8.68 -18.09
N THR A 61 -2.09 -8.11 -18.73
CA THR A 61 -3.48 -8.17 -18.26
C THR A 61 -4.09 -9.57 -18.23
N SER A 62 -3.44 -10.56 -18.88
CA SER A 62 -3.85 -11.96 -18.85
C SER A 62 -3.24 -12.75 -17.68
N ASN A 63 -2.23 -12.17 -17.02
CA ASN A 63 -1.55 -12.79 -15.89
C ASN A 63 -2.36 -12.58 -14.59
N GLU A 64 -3.23 -13.54 -14.32
CA GLU A 64 -4.05 -13.57 -13.10
C GLU A 64 -3.22 -13.59 -11.81
N GLU A 65 -2.05 -14.22 -11.82
CA GLU A 65 -1.15 -14.26 -10.66
C GLU A 65 -0.65 -12.85 -10.31
N SER A 66 -0.17 -12.09 -11.29
CA SER A 66 0.29 -10.72 -11.08
C SER A 66 -0.82 -9.80 -10.57
N ARG A 67 -2.06 -9.96 -11.05
CA ARG A 67 -3.21 -9.18 -10.55
C ARG A 67 -3.59 -9.56 -9.13
N ASN A 68 -3.60 -10.85 -8.80
CA ASN A 68 -3.87 -11.32 -7.44
C ASN A 68 -2.79 -10.84 -6.46
N ASN A 69 -1.52 -10.90 -6.87
CA ASN A 69 -0.40 -10.35 -6.11
C ASN A 69 -0.57 -8.84 -5.85
N ALA A 70 -0.94 -8.08 -6.87
CA ALA A 70 -1.20 -6.65 -6.73
C ALA A 70 -2.37 -6.37 -5.77
N LEU A 71 -3.43 -7.18 -5.84
CA LEU A 71 -4.58 -7.08 -4.94
C LEU A 71 -4.20 -7.40 -3.48
N GLU A 72 -3.42 -8.45 -3.24
CA GLU A 72 -2.96 -8.84 -1.90
C GLU A 72 -2.06 -7.77 -1.28
N VAL A 73 -1.09 -7.25 -2.04
CA VAL A 73 -0.20 -6.17 -1.61
C VAL A 73 -0.99 -4.90 -1.28
N LEU A 74 -1.94 -4.53 -2.13
CA LEU A 74 -2.78 -3.36 -1.91
C LEU A 74 -3.70 -3.55 -0.68
N SER A 75 -4.21 -4.75 -0.47
CA SER A 75 -5.02 -5.09 0.70
C SER A 75 -4.21 -4.98 2.00
N GLU A 76 -2.95 -5.43 1.98
CA GLU A 76 -2.06 -5.30 3.13
C GLU A 76 -1.75 -3.84 3.46
N ILE A 77 -1.53 -2.98 2.44
CA ILE A 77 -1.38 -1.53 2.67
C ILE A 77 -2.61 -0.95 3.34
N HIS A 78 -3.79 -1.28 2.83
CA HIS A 78 -5.04 -0.81 3.39
C HIS A 78 -5.22 -1.25 4.84
N LEU A 79 -4.86 -2.50 5.16
CA LEU A 79 -4.87 -2.99 6.55
C LEU A 79 -3.90 -2.20 7.42
N TYR A 80 -2.67 -1.94 6.94
CA TYR A 80 -1.65 -1.21 7.67
C TYR A 80 -2.08 0.22 8.03
N ILE A 81 -2.54 1.01 7.05
CA ILE A 81 -2.94 2.42 7.29
C ILE A 81 -4.19 2.56 8.18
N CYS A 82 -5.02 1.52 8.22
CA CYS A 82 -6.23 1.48 9.04
C CYS A 82 -5.94 0.99 10.47
N GLN A 83 -4.69 0.67 10.81
CA GLN A 83 -4.33 0.23 12.16
C GLN A 83 -4.57 1.37 13.16
N PRO A 84 -5.40 1.17 14.21
CA PRO A 84 -5.71 2.23 15.18
C PRO A 84 -4.50 2.74 15.98
N LEU A 85 -3.43 1.96 16.04
CA LEU A 85 -2.21 2.27 16.79
C LEU A 85 -1.08 2.82 15.90
N LEU A 86 -1.35 3.04 14.61
CA LEU A 86 -0.37 3.61 13.71
C LEU A 86 -0.09 5.07 14.11
N ASP A 87 1.20 5.40 14.26
CA ASP A 87 1.63 6.74 14.68
C ASP A 87 1.24 7.79 13.63
N GLN A 88 0.69 8.93 14.08
CA GLN A 88 0.25 10.00 13.19
C GLN A 88 1.41 10.58 12.34
N ALA A 89 2.63 10.65 12.87
CA ALA A 89 3.79 11.09 12.11
C ALA A 89 4.10 10.13 10.96
N VAL A 90 3.85 8.82 11.15
CA VAL A 90 4.00 7.82 10.09
C VAL A 90 2.91 7.99 9.03
N VAL A 91 1.67 8.20 9.45
CA VAL A 91 0.55 8.50 8.54
C VAL A 91 0.84 9.76 7.71
N ASP A 92 1.24 10.85 8.36
CA ASP A 92 1.52 12.12 7.71
C ASP A 92 2.69 12.02 6.73
N ALA A 93 3.78 11.36 7.11
CA ALA A 93 4.92 11.15 6.22
C ALA A 93 4.58 10.31 4.98
N LEU A 94 3.76 9.26 5.14
CA LEU A 94 3.32 8.41 4.03
C LEU A 94 2.28 9.11 3.13
N SER A 95 1.49 10.04 3.68
CA SER A 95 0.41 10.72 2.94
C SER A 95 0.87 11.49 1.70
N PHE A 96 2.15 11.87 1.63
CA PHE A 96 2.71 12.60 0.49
C PHE A 96 2.91 11.73 -0.75
N GLU A 97 3.34 10.49 -0.56
CA GLU A 97 3.81 9.61 -1.65
C GLU A 97 2.91 8.40 -1.84
N LEU A 98 2.41 7.82 -0.74
CA LEU A 98 1.66 6.56 -0.80
C LEU A 98 0.37 6.67 -1.62
N PRO A 99 -0.47 7.73 -1.50
CA PRO A 99 -1.63 7.90 -2.36
C PRO A 99 -1.29 7.89 -3.85
N LYS A 100 -0.15 8.48 -4.24
CA LYS A 100 0.31 8.53 -5.64
C LYS A 100 0.74 7.15 -6.12
N ALA A 101 1.49 6.42 -5.31
CA ALA A 101 1.96 5.07 -5.63
C ALA A 101 0.79 4.08 -5.76
N VAL A 102 -0.16 4.08 -4.81
CA VAL A 102 -1.30 3.15 -4.85
C VAL A 102 -2.29 3.48 -5.97
N ALA A 103 -2.39 4.73 -6.41
CA ALA A 103 -3.30 5.12 -7.49
C ALA A 103 -3.08 4.32 -8.80
N LYS A 104 -1.85 3.86 -9.06
CA LYS A 104 -1.52 3.02 -10.23
C LYS A 104 -2.26 1.68 -10.21
N PHE A 105 -2.61 1.17 -9.03
CA PHE A 105 -3.34 -0.09 -8.88
C PHE A 105 -4.82 0.02 -9.30
N ALA A 106 -5.36 1.24 -9.40
CA ALA A 106 -6.75 1.46 -9.80
C ALA A 106 -7.08 0.88 -11.20
N CYS A 107 -6.08 0.81 -12.08
CA CYS A 107 -6.22 0.25 -13.43
C CYS A 107 -6.07 -1.28 -13.49
N VAL A 108 -5.66 -1.93 -12.40
CA VAL A 108 -5.39 -3.39 -12.36
C VAL A 108 -6.70 -4.19 -12.33
N SER A 109 -7.66 -3.77 -11.49
CA SER A 109 -8.99 -4.39 -11.40
C SER A 109 -9.98 -3.48 -10.66
N GLY A 110 -11.28 -3.74 -10.80
CA GLY A 110 -12.31 -3.01 -10.04
C GLY A 110 -12.16 -3.15 -8.53
N LYS A 111 -11.73 -4.33 -8.03
CA LYS A 111 -11.43 -4.53 -6.60
C LYS A 111 -10.24 -3.68 -6.15
N CYS A 112 -9.21 -3.56 -6.98
CA CYS A 112 -8.08 -2.68 -6.67
C CYS A 112 -8.53 -1.21 -6.60
N LEU A 113 -9.38 -0.76 -7.54
CA LEU A 113 -9.94 0.59 -7.51
C LEU A 113 -10.69 0.88 -6.19
N GLU A 114 -11.55 -0.03 -5.74
CA GLU A 114 -12.29 0.13 -4.47
C GLU A 114 -11.34 0.29 -3.26
N ILE A 115 -10.27 -0.51 -3.21
CA ILE A 115 -9.29 -0.43 -2.12
C ILE A 115 -8.46 0.86 -2.21
N VAL A 116 -8.05 1.28 -3.42
CA VAL A 116 -7.36 2.57 -3.63
C VAL A 116 -8.22 3.73 -3.13
N GLU A 117 -9.50 3.76 -3.49
CA GLU A 117 -10.42 4.79 -3.01
C GLU A 117 -10.55 4.76 -1.49
N SER A 118 -10.61 3.58 -0.87
CA SER A 118 -10.62 3.44 0.60
C SER A 118 -9.34 3.97 1.24
N ILE A 119 -8.16 3.66 0.68
CA ILE A 119 -6.86 4.16 1.16
C ILE A 119 -6.80 5.68 1.09
N VAL A 120 -7.19 6.25 -0.04
CA VAL A 120 -7.23 7.71 -0.24
C VAL A 120 -8.16 8.36 0.77
N ASN A 121 -9.37 7.82 0.95
CA ASN A 121 -10.34 8.33 1.92
C ASN A 121 -9.82 8.25 3.35
N GLN A 122 -9.09 7.20 3.70
CA GLN A 122 -8.45 7.06 5.00
C GLN A 122 -7.46 8.20 5.24
N PHE A 123 -6.57 8.49 4.28
CA PHE A 123 -5.66 9.64 4.39
C PHE A 123 -6.39 10.97 4.51
N VAL A 124 -7.47 11.19 3.73
CA VAL A 124 -8.30 12.40 3.85
C VAL A 124 -8.91 12.54 5.25
N ALA A 125 -9.32 11.43 5.86
CA ALA A 125 -9.92 11.43 7.19
C ALA A 125 -8.91 11.62 8.33
N THR A 126 -7.68 11.11 8.17
CA THR A 126 -6.68 11.09 9.24
C THR A 126 -5.63 12.19 9.15
N CYS A 127 -5.34 12.73 7.97
CA CYS A 127 -4.36 13.80 7.80
C CYS A 127 -5.00 15.18 7.90
N SER A 128 -4.19 16.17 8.27
CA SER A 128 -4.61 17.57 8.26
C SER A 128 -4.97 18.00 6.82
N PRO A 129 -6.19 18.51 6.55
CA PRO A 129 -6.64 18.84 5.20
C PRO A 129 -5.77 19.90 4.51
N ARG A 130 -4.98 20.68 5.26
CA ARG A 130 -4.06 21.68 4.70
C ARG A 130 -2.86 21.06 3.98
N ASP A 131 -2.42 19.87 4.39
CA ASP A 131 -1.25 19.20 3.81
C ASP A 131 -1.62 18.36 2.57
N LEU A 132 -2.91 18.04 2.43
CA LEU A 132 -3.44 17.14 1.39
C LEU A 132 -3.96 17.85 0.13
N ILE A 133 -4.35 19.13 0.23
CA ILE A 133 -4.91 19.90 -0.92
C ILE A 133 -3.97 19.89 -2.15
N PRO A 134 -2.65 20.07 -2.04
CA PRO A 134 -1.76 20.04 -3.20
C PRO A 134 -1.66 18.66 -3.86
N ILE A 135 -1.68 17.59 -3.06
CA ILE A 135 -1.50 16.20 -3.52
C ILE A 135 -2.75 15.70 -4.26
N PHE A 136 -3.94 15.98 -3.71
CA PHE A 136 -5.18 15.54 -4.34
C PHE A 136 -5.53 16.32 -5.61
N CYS A 137 -5.09 17.58 -5.74
CA CYS A 137 -5.23 18.32 -6.98
C CYS A 137 -4.48 17.67 -8.15
N GLU A 138 -3.33 17.03 -7.92
CA GLU A 138 -2.61 16.27 -8.95
C GLU A 138 -3.33 14.97 -9.34
N VAL A 139 -3.93 14.28 -8.37
CA VAL A 139 -4.60 12.98 -8.61
C VAL A 139 -5.99 13.14 -9.23
N CYS A 140 -6.77 14.16 -8.80
CA CYS A 140 -8.12 14.39 -9.32
C CYS A 140 -8.15 14.89 -10.78
N LEU A 141 -7.04 15.43 -11.30
CA LEU A 141 -6.93 15.86 -12.71
C LEU A 141 -6.98 14.69 -13.71
N VAL A 142 -6.66 13.47 -13.27
CA VAL A 142 -6.68 12.27 -14.13
C VAL A 142 -8.11 11.81 -14.44
N LYS A 143 -9.13 12.26 -13.69
CA LYS A 143 -10.54 11.92 -13.94
C LYS A 143 -11.24 12.83 -14.99
N SER A 144 -10.51 13.74 -15.64
CA SER A 144 -11.05 14.71 -16.62
C SER A 144 -10.45 14.62 -18.03
N ILE A 145 -9.73 13.55 -18.37
CA ILE A 145 -9.26 13.23 -19.73
C ILE A 145 -9.77 11.85 -20.11
#